data_AF-A0A9D9S2M6-F1
#
_entry.id   AF-A0A9D9S2M6-F1
#
_cell.length_a   1.000
_cell.length_b   1.000
_cell.length_c   1.000
_cell.angle_alpha   90.00
_cell.angle_beta   90.00
_cell.angle_gamma   90.00
#
_symmetry.space_group_name_H-M   'P 1'
#
loop_
_entity.id
_entity.type
_entity.pdbx_description
1 polymer ?
#
loop_
_entity_poly.entity_id
_entity_poly.type
_entity_poly.pdbx_seq_one_letter_code
_entity_poly.pdbx_strand_id
1 'polypeptide(L)' 'RACQDDALQFLDETVVGTSVRLARDDAGRLRLRRVYSFEYSDTGNDRRSGSVTLLGHDVEFLHVRPHLYVIPNTHETLH' A
#
# COMPACT_ATOMS: atom_id res chain seq x y z
N ARG A 1 9.48 7.06 10.83
CA ARG A 1 10.81 6.53 10.45
C ARG A 1 10.91 5.14 11.02
N ALA A 2 10.65 4.13 10.19
CA ALA A 2 10.76 2.72 10.53
C ALA A 2 11.14 1.98 9.25
N CYS A 3 12.28 1.30 9.33
CA CYS A 3 12.87 0.32 8.43
C CYS A 3 13.16 0.72 6.98
N GLN A 4 14.47 0.72 6.73
CA GLN A 4 15.20 1.09 5.53
C GLN A 4 15.98 -0.14 5.03
N ASP A 5 15.38 -1.34 5.12
CA ASP A 5 16.13 -2.61 5.08
C ASP A 5 15.56 -3.70 4.17
N ASP A 6 14.63 -3.38 3.27
CA ASP A 6 14.45 -4.22 2.08
C ASP A 6 14.77 -3.33 0.89
N ALA A 7 15.78 -3.70 0.11
CA ALA A 7 16.20 -3.02 -1.11
C ALA A 7 15.12 -3.11 -2.22
N LEU A 8 13.92 -2.63 -1.91
CA LEU A 8 12.77 -2.55 -2.79
C LEU A 8 12.96 -1.30 -3.64
N GLN A 9 13.54 -1.52 -4.81
CA GLN A 9 13.55 -0.53 -5.88
C GLN A 9 12.12 -0.40 -6.41
N PHE A 10 11.49 0.75 -6.17
CA PHE A 10 10.28 1.11 -6.91
C PHE A 10 10.64 1.29 -8.39
N LEU A 11 10.22 0.36 -9.23
CA LEU A 11 10.25 0.50 -10.68
C LEU A 11 9.09 1.40 -11.08
N ASP A 12 9.34 2.71 -11.11
CA ASP A 12 8.42 3.65 -11.75
C ASP A 12 8.44 3.40 -13.25
N GLU A 13 7.40 2.73 -13.78
CA GLU A 13 6.83 3.09 -15.10
C GLU A 13 5.46 2.46 -15.44
N THR A 14 4.80 1.69 -14.58
CA THR A 14 3.46 1.12 -14.94
C THR A 14 2.47 1.09 -13.79
N VAL A 15 2.04 2.28 -13.33
CA VAL A 15 0.78 2.35 -12.56
C VAL A 15 -0.38 2.18 -13.54
N VAL A 16 -0.96 0.98 -13.61
CA VAL A 16 -2.05 0.64 -14.56
C VAL A 16 -3.40 1.26 -14.14
N GLY A 17 -3.48 1.85 -12.95
CA GLY A 17 -4.66 2.59 -12.52
C GLY A 17 -4.45 3.26 -11.16
N THR A 18 -5.00 4.47 -11.01
CA THR A 18 -5.08 5.19 -9.74
C THR A 18 -6.53 5.54 -9.44
N SER A 19 -7.03 5.15 -8.27
CA SER A 19 -8.31 5.64 -7.74
C SER A 19 -8.06 6.55 -6.54
N VAL A 20 -8.71 7.71 -6.50
CA VAL A 20 -8.60 8.67 -5.39
C VAL A 20 -9.99 9.02 -4.87
N ARG A 21 -10.20 8.89 -3.56
CA ARG A 21 -11.44 9.28 -2.88
C ARG A 21 -11.18 9.85 -1.50
N LEU A 22 -12.12 10.59 -0.93
CA LEU A 22 -12.07 10.99 0.47
C LEU A 22 -12.57 9.86 1.37
N ALA A 23 -11.91 9.66 2.51
CA ALA A 23 -12.30 8.74 3.57
C ALA A 23 -11.93 9.33 4.93
N ARG A 24 -12.51 8.82 6.03
CA ARG A 24 -12.10 9.21 7.38
C ARG A 24 -11.14 8.18 7.97
N ASP A 25 -10.14 8.66 8.71
CA ASP A 25 -9.30 7.80 9.55
C ASP A 25 -10.01 7.42 10.86
N ASP A 26 -9.38 6.57 11.67
CA ASP A 26 -9.94 6.09 12.95
C ASP A 26 -10.19 7.23 13.95
N ALA A 27 -9.50 8.37 13.80
CA ALA A 27 -9.73 9.59 14.55
C ALA A 27 -10.81 10.50 13.93
N GLY A 28 -11.51 10.05 12.88
CA GLY A 28 -12.58 10.77 12.21
C GLY A 28 -12.12 11.88 11.25
N ARG A 29 -10.82 12.04 11.00
CA ARG A 29 -10.27 13.11 10.16
C ARG A 29 -10.36 12.73 8.69
N LEU A 30 -10.73 13.68 7.82
CA LEU A 30 -10.75 13.45 6.39
C LEU A 30 -9.33 13.27 5.82
N ARG A 31 -9.13 12.20 5.07
CA ARG A 31 -7.90 11.82 4.40
C ARG A 31 -8.19 11.39 2.96
N LEU A 32 -7.17 11.53 2.11
CA LEU A 32 -7.21 10.95 0.76
C LEU A 32 -6.95 9.44 0.86
N ARG A 33 -7.89 8.64 0.39
CA ARG A 33 -7.68 7.22 0.12
C ARG A 33 -7.26 7.05 -1.34
N ARG A 34 -6.11 6.43 -1.56
CA ARG A 34 -5.51 6.24 -2.89
C ARG A 34 -5.24 4.76 -3.12
N VAL A 35 -5.62 4.24 -4.27
CA VAL A 35 -5.32 2.87 -4.68
C VAL A 35 -4.39 2.94 -5.88
N TYR A 36 -3.26 2.26 -5.80
CA TYR A 36 -2.30 2.12 -6.89
C TYR A 36 -2.20 0.67 -7.30
N SER A 37 -2.34 0.40 -8.60
CA SER A 37 -2.08 -0.92 -9.19
C SER A 37 -0.72 -0.91 -9.84
N PHE A 38 0.06 -1.97 -9.63
CA PHE A 38 1.41 -2.12 -10.17
C PHE A 38 1.64 -3.55 -10.65
N GLU A 39 2.75 -3.76 -11.35
CA GLU A 39 3.22 -5.09 -11.73
C GLU A 39 4.59 -5.39 -11.13
N TYR A 40 4.83 -6.67 -10.83
CA TYR A 40 6.06 -7.16 -10.23
C TYR A 40 6.39 -8.57 -10.74
N SER A 41 7.62 -9.01 -10.51
CA SER A 41 8.05 -10.39 -10.73
C SER A 41 8.53 -10.98 -9.41
N ASP A 42 8.16 -12.24 -9.13
CA ASP A 42 8.63 -12.97 -7.95
C ASP A 42 9.83 -13.89 -8.28
N THR A 43 9.98 -14.27 -9.55
CA THR A 43 10.98 -15.25 -10.03
C THR A 43 11.92 -14.69 -11.10
N GLY A 44 11.77 -13.42 -11.46
CA GLY A 44 12.56 -12.73 -12.49
C GLY A 44 12.13 -13.00 -13.92
N ASN A 45 11.19 -13.93 -14.16
CA ASN A 45 10.68 -14.27 -15.49
C ASN A 45 9.14 -14.40 -15.52
N ASP A 46 8.47 -13.81 -14.53
CA ASP A 46 7.03 -13.80 -14.44
C ASP A 46 6.52 -12.37 -14.26
N ARG A 47 5.28 -12.12 -14.66
CA ARG A 47 4.62 -10.82 -14.48
C ARG A 47 3.36 -11.04 -13.67
N ARG A 48 3.32 -10.39 -12.51
CA ARG A 48 2.23 -10.42 -11.54
C ARG A 48 1.68 -9.03 -11.41
N SER A 49 0.38 -8.94 -11.16
CA SER A 49 -0.24 -7.69 -10.74
C SER A 49 -0.35 -7.65 -9.21
N GLY A 50 -0.14 -6.46 -8.65
CA GLY A 50 -0.34 -6.16 -7.25
C GLY A 50 -1.05 -4.82 -7.08
N SER A 51 -1.49 -4.54 -5.85
CA SER A 51 -2.02 -3.22 -5.51
C SER A 51 -1.72 -2.81 -4.08
N VAL A 52 -1.66 -1.50 -3.85
CA VAL A 52 -1.54 -0.91 -2.52
C VAL A 52 -2.64 0.12 -2.31
N THR A 53 -3.27 0.08 -1.15
CA THR A 53 -4.24 1.08 -0.70
C THR A 53 -3.63 1.92 0.41
N LEU A 54 -3.62 3.24 0.21
CA LEU A 54 -3.17 4.22 1.20
C LEU A 54 -4.36 5.00 1.76
N LEU A 55 -4.32 5.34 3.04
CA LEU A 55 -5.14 6.39 3.66
C LEU A 55 -4.22 7.49 4.21
N GLY A 56 -4.29 8.69 3.64
CA GLY A 56 -3.31 9.74 3.97
C GLY A 56 -1.92 9.32 3.49
N HIS A 57 -1.01 9.02 4.41
CA HIS A 57 0.33 8.50 4.13
C HIS A 57 0.52 7.05 4.59
N ASP A 58 -0.50 6.45 5.21
CA ASP A 58 -0.45 5.13 5.83
C ASP A 58 -0.94 4.06 4.85
N VAL A 59 -0.33 2.88 4.88
CA VAL A 59 -0.75 1.73 4.07
C VAL A 59 -1.85 0.97 4.83
N GLU A 60 -3.04 0.88 4.25
CA GLU A 60 -4.15 0.07 4.79
C GLU A 60 -4.12 -1.37 4.28
N PHE A 61 -3.82 -1.55 2.99
CA PHE A 61 -3.82 -2.87 2.34
C PHE A 61 -2.68 -2.99 1.33
N LEU A 62 -2.02 -4.14 1.35
CA LEU A 62 -1.09 -4.59 0.32
C LEU A 62 -1.56 -5.92 -0.25
N HIS A 63 -1.88 -5.94 -1.54
CA HIS A 63 -2.28 -7.13 -2.27
C HIS A 63 -1.15 -7.57 -3.21
N VAL A 64 -0.52 -8.68 -2.83
CA VAL A 64 0.39 -9.48 -3.64
C VAL A 64 -0.06 -10.95 -3.53
N ARG A 65 0.53 -11.85 -4.32
CA ARG A 65 0.26 -13.31 -4.28
C ARG A 65 0.06 -13.84 -2.85
N PRO A 66 -0.75 -14.89 -2.65
CA PRO A 66 -1.93 -15.03 -1.74
C PRO A 66 -1.79 -14.59 -0.27
N HIS A 67 -0.88 -13.70 0.06
CA HIS A 67 -0.70 -13.10 1.37
C HIS A 67 -1.24 -11.67 1.30
N LEU A 68 -2.51 -11.52 1.69
CA LEU A 68 -3.06 -10.22 2.03
C LEU A 68 -2.53 -9.86 3.42
N TYR A 69 -1.60 -8.93 3.50
CA TYR A 69 -1.12 -8.41 4.78
C TYR A 69 -2.03 -7.28 5.23
N VAL A 70 -2.68 -7.46 6.38
CA VAL A 70 -3.32 -6.36 7.12
C VAL A 70 -2.20 -5.67 7.89
N ILE A 71 -1.95 -4.39 7.58
CA ILE A 71 -0.96 -3.60 8.31
C ILE A 71 -1.69 -2.94 9.48
N PRO A 72 -1.30 -3.22 10.74
CA PRO A 72 -1.93 -2.59 11.88
C PRO A 72 -1.66 -1.08 11.84
N ASN A 73 -2.73 -0.29 12.00
CA ASN A 73 -2.62 1.16 12.13
C ASN A 73 -1.83 1.48 13.40
N THR A 74 -0.68 2.13 13.26
CA THR A 74 0.23 2.52 14.36
C THR A 74 -0.35 3.60 15.30
N HIS A 75 -1.66 3.82 15.28
CA HIS A 75 -2.36 4.79 16.12
C HIS A 75 -3.09 4.16 17.32
N GLU A 76 -2.83 2.89 17.67
CA GLU A 76 -3.16 2.38 19.01
C GLU A 76 -2.20 2.98 20.04
N THR A 77 -2.59 4.14 20.60
CA THR A 77 -2.03 4.57 21.89
C THR A 77 -2.72 3.71 22.95
N LEU A 78 -2.00 2.71 23.47
CA LEU A 78 -2.40 1.99 24.68
C LEU A 78 -2.59 3.03 25.81
N HIS A 79 -3.83 3.19 26.26
CA HIS A 79 -4.15 3.83 27.54
C HIS A 79 -4.06 2.81 28.66
#